data_AF-A0A9P0FDG7-F1
#
_entry.id   AF-A0A9P0FDG7-F1
#
_cell.length_a   1.000
_cell.length_b   1.000
_cell.length_c   1.000
_cell.angle_alpha   90.00
_cell.angle_beta   90.00
_cell.angle_gamma   90.00
#
_symmetry.space_group_name_H-M   'P 1'
#
loop_
_entity.id
_entity.type
_entity.pdbx_description
1 polymer ?
#
loop_
_entity_poly.entity_id
_entity_poly.type
_entity_poly.pdbx_seq_one_letter_code
_entity_poly.pdbx_strand_id
1 'polypeptide(L)'
;MLDEQVVQLKQKQLGAEMLKQIEREESKKKMSVVEMEEKHMQEERRRLEREGALYNIRQHKQKLKQKAVDIQENLAMENELILKLKNLDMERMMQDAKKRQQVKETFEKYANLVKMQQELEKDRQMQLDFVFDSEAKEIFERQTELWKNEEKCRQKLLKEVLATIKKQIEDNLEKNRERQRELQREKKENEVNIQEYNKELEKLDREKENKKLNRRVGLDEDVKVKNARKFQQENIKLKELDDELERIRKEEERLKKEILNIQKKHAMLVFYKNK
;
A
#
# COMPACT_ATOMS: atom_id res chain seq x y z
N MET A 1 -35.56 106.13 76.97
CA MET A 1 -35.09 106.19 75.57
C MET A 1 -33.68 105.62 75.36
N LEU A 2 -32.61 106.17 75.94
CA LEU A 2 -31.25 105.61 75.75
C LEU A 2 -31.07 104.22 76.40
N ASP A 3 -31.58 104.02 77.62
CA ASP A 3 -31.44 102.72 78.30
C ASP A 3 -32.20 101.58 77.59
N GLU A 4 -33.38 101.86 77.04
CA GLU A 4 -34.14 100.90 76.24
C GLU A 4 -33.41 100.52 74.94
N GLN A 5 -32.75 101.49 74.30
CA GLN A 5 -31.92 101.23 73.12
C GLN A 5 -30.69 100.36 73.47
N VAL A 6 -30.07 100.59 74.63
CA VAL A 6 -28.95 99.77 75.13
C VAL A 6 -29.39 98.33 75.43
N VAL A 7 -30.57 98.14 76.04
CA VAL A 7 -31.13 96.79 76.30
C VAL A 7 -31.46 96.07 75.00
N GLN A 8 -32.08 96.75 74.03
CA GLN A 8 -32.35 96.17 72.72
C GLN A 8 -31.07 95.81 71.95
N LEU A 9 -30.02 96.64 72.05
CA LEU A 9 -28.72 96.32 71.45
C LEU A 9 -28.09 95.08 72.08
N LYS A 10 -28.14 94.93 73.40
CA LYS A 10 -27.64 93.72 74.08
C LYS A 10 -28.39 92.46 73.67
N GLN A 11 -29.72 92.54 73.53
CA GLN A 11 -30.53 91.40 73.06
C GLN A 11 -30.21 91.03 71.60
N LYS A 12 -30.04 92.03 70.72
CA LYS A 12 -29.61 91.81 69.33
C LYS A 12 -28.20 91.20 69.26
N GLN A 13 -27.30 91.61 70.15
CA GLN A 13 -25.94 91.08 70.23
C GLN A 13 -25.92 89.62 70.68
N LEU A 14 -26.68 89.27 71.72
CA LEU A 14 -26.86 87.86 72.15
C LEU A 14 -27.48 87.00 71.04
N GLY A 15 -28.49 87.51 70.34
CA GLY A 15 -29.09 86.82 69.20
C GLY A 15 -28.10 86.60 68.05
N ALA A 16 -27.26 87.60 67.74
CA ALA A 16 -26.21 87.48 66.73
C ALA A 16 -25.11 86.48 67.12
N GLU A 17 -24.76 86.40 68.41
CA GLU A 17 -23.81 85.41 68.93
C GLU A 17 -24.37 83.98 68.84
N MET A 18 -25.63 83.77 69.21
CA MET A 18 -26.31 82.46 69.03
C MET A 18 -26.37 82.06 67.56
N LEU A 19 -26.74 82.97 66.66
CA LEU A 19 -26.78 82.68 65.22
C LEU A 19 -25.40 82.34 64.66
N LYS A 20 -24.34 83.05 65.09
CA LYS A 20 -22.95 82.69 64.74
C LYS A 20 -22.54 81.32 65.25
N GLN A 21 -23.02 80.90 66.42
CA GLN A 21 -22.71 79.59 66.96
C GLN A 21 -23.41 78.47 66.17
N ILE A 22 -24.70 78.66 65.85
CA ILE A 22 -25.45 77.74 64.98
C ILE A 22 -24.82 77.66 63.58
N GLU A 23 -24.43 78.80 63.00
CA GLU A 23 -23.75 78.84 61.69
C GLU A 23 -22.43 78.07 61.71
N ARG A 24 -21.63 78.19 62.79
CA ARG A 24 -20.40 77.40 62.97
C ARG A 24 -20.68 75.90 63.11
N GLU A 25 -21.74 75.52 63.83
CA GLU A 25 -22.15 74.13 63.99
C GLU A 25 -22.64 73.53 62.67
N GLU A 26 -23.46 74.26 61.91
CA GLU A 26 -23.91 73.87 60.58
C GLU A 26 -22.76 73.79 59.57
N SER A 27 -21.79 74.72 59.61
CA SER A 27 -20.56 74.62 58.82
C SER A 27 -19.75 73.36 59.15
N LYS A 28 -19.62 72.99 60.43
CA LYS A 28 -18.94 71.75 60.84
C LYS A 28 -19.68 70.51 60.35
N LYS A 29 -21.01 70.47 60.45
CA LYS A 29 -21.83 69.38 59.91
C LYS A 29 -21.66 69.28 58.40
N LYS A 30 -21.71 70.41 57.68
CA LYS A 30 -21.50 70.46 56.22
C LYS A 30 -20.14 69.91 55.81
N MET A 31 -19.07 70.28 56.51
CA MET A 31 -17.73 69.73 56.27
C MET A 31 -17.68 68.21 56.53
N SER A 32 -18.29 67.74 57.62
CA SER A 32 -18.33 66.32 57.94
C SER A 32 -19.11 65.50 56.89
N VAL A 33 -20.19 66.06 56.32
CA VAL A 33 -20.94 65.42 55.23
C VAL A 33 -20.06 65.30 53.98
N VAL A 34 -19.36 66.35 53.58
CA VAL A 34 -18.45 66.32 52.43
C VAL A 34 -17.34 65.28 52.62
N GLU A 35 -16.73 65.21 53.81
CA GLU A 35 -15.71 64.19 54.11
C GLU A 35 -16.27 62.76 54.05
N MET A 36 -17.52 62.54 54.46
CA MET A 36 -18.19 61.24 54.37
C MET A 36 -18.51 60.87 52.92
N GLU A 37 -18.97 61.84 52.11
CA GLU A 37 -19.24 61.63 50.67
C GLU A 37 -17.95 61.29 49.90
N GLU A 38 -16.85 61.97 50.19
CA GLU A 38 -15.54 61.67 49.59
C GLU A 38 -15.05 60.27 49.97
N LYS A 39 -15.16 59.87 51.24
CA LYS A 39 -14.82 58.51 51.70
C LYS A 39 -15.68 57.45 51.04
N HIS A 40 -16.99 57.70 50.91
CA HIS A 40 -17.91 56.79 50.23
C HIS A 40 -17.55 56.63 48.74
N MET A 41 -17.27 57.74 48.04
CA MET A 41 -16.81 57.73 46.66
C MET A 41 -15.50 56.95 46.46
N GLN A 42 -14.54 57.08 47.37
CA GLN A 42 -13.29 56.32 47.33
C GLN A 42 -13.52 54.83 47.56
N GLU A 43 -14.40 54.47 48.49
CA GLU A 43 -14.69 53.06 48.78
C GLU A 43 -15.44 52.39 47.62
N GLU A 44 -16.39 53.08 46.99
CA GLU A 44 -17.08 52.57 45.80
C GLU A 44 -16.13 52.40 44.60
N ARG A 45 -15.17 53.32 44.42
CA ARG A 45 -14.11 53.13 43.40
C ARG A 45 -13.28 51.88 43.68
N ARG A 46 -12.81 51.70 44.91
CA ARG A 46 -12.03 50.50 45.30
C ARG A 46 -12.83 49.22 45.13
N ARG A 47 -14.12 49.25 45.43
CA ARG A 47 -15.03 48.13 45.24
C ARG A 47 -15.15 47.77 43.75
N LEU A 48 -15.40 48.75 42.88
CA LEU A 48 -15.49 48.53 41.42
C LEU A 48 -14.18 48.01 40.83
N GLU A 49 -13.03 48.52 41.29
CA GLU A 49 -11.71 48.02 40.88
C GLU A 49 -11.51 46.55 41.26
N ARG A 50 -11.91 46.16 42.49
CA ARG A 50 -11.86 44.76 42.95
C ARG A 50 -12.80 43.86 42.15
N GLU A 51 -14.04 44.30 41.92
CA GLU A 51 -15.02 43.56 41.12
C GLU A 51 -14.52 43.35 39.67
N GLY A 52 -13.92 44.39 39.07
CA GLY A 52 -13.31 44.32 37.74
C GLY A 52 -12.12 43.35 37.69
N ALA A 53 -11.24 43.38 38.70
CA ALA A 53 -10.14 42.42 38.81
C ALA A 53 -10.65 40.97 38.89
N LEU A 54 -11.60 40.69 39.80
CA LEU A 54 -12.21 39.37 39.97
C LEU A 54 -12.91 38.86 38.69
N TYR A 55 -13.56 39.76 37.95
CA TYR A 55 -14.14 39.41 36.65
C TYR A 55 -13.08 38.99 35.64
N ASN A 56 -12.00 39.78 35.48
CA ASN A 56 -10.91 39.46 34.57
C ASN A 56 -10.25 38.12 34.91
N ILE A 57 -10.05 37.84 36.20
CA ILE A 57 -9.49 36.58 36.68
C ILE A 57 -10.38 35.39 36.29
N ARG A 58 -11.67 35.48 36.60
CA ARG A 58 -12.64 34.43 36.22
C ARG A 58 -12.65 34.21 34.72
N GLN A 59 -12.56 35.28 33.93
CA GLN A 59 -12.49 35.19 32.47
C GLN A 59 -11.21 34.49 31.99
N HIS A 60 -10.04 34.82 32.56
CA HIS A 60 -8.78 34.17 32.21
C HIS A 60 -8.75 32.69 32.62
N LYS A 61 -9.23 32.37 33.82
CA LYS A 61 -9.39 30.98 34.28
C LYS A 61 -10.32 30.19 33.36
N GLN A 62 -11.44 30.77 32.92
CA GLN A 62 -12.34 30.13 31.98
C GLN A 62 -11.68 29.89 30.61
N LYS A 63 -10.94 30.87 30.08
CA LYS A 63 -10.18 30.72 28.82
C LYS A 63 -9.14 29.61 28.91
N LEU A 64 -8.44 29.52 30.04
CA LEU A 64 -7.49 28.45 30.34
C LEU A 64 -8.15 27.07 30.34
N LYS A 65 -9.29 26.93 31.04
CA LYS A 65 -10.06 25.67 31.06
C LYS A 65 -10.52 25.27 29.67
N GLN A 66 -11.06 26.21 28.89
CA GLN A 66 -11.44 25.93 27.51
C GLN A 66 -10.24 25.46 26.69
N LYS A 67 -9.09 26.13 26.84
CA LYS A 67 -7.88 25.78 26.08
C LYS A 67 -7.35 24.38 26.42
N ALA A 68 -7.40 24.00 27.69
CA ALA A 68 -7.04 22.64 28.13
C ALA A 68 -7.95 21.57 27.50
N VAL A 69 -9.26 21.84 27.42
CA VAL A 69 -10.23 20.96 26.73
C VAL A 69 -9.89 20.84 25.24
N ASP A 70 -9.68 21.96 24.55
CA ASP A 70 -9.32 21.95 23.12
C ASP A 70 -8.04 21.14 22.85
N ILE A 71 -7.04 21.25 23.74
CA ILE A 71 -5.78 20.49 23.63
C ILE A 71 -6.04 19.00 23.85
N GLN A 72 -6.85 18.61 24.84
CA GLN A 72 -7.20 17.22 25.07
C GLN A 72 -7.94 16.59 23.88
N GLU A 73 -8.87 17.32 23.26
CA GLU A 73 -9.56 16.89 22.04
C GLU A 73 -8.59 16.68 20.87
N ASN A 74 -7.67 17.63 20.65
CA ASN A 74 -6.63 17.51 19.61
C ASN A 74 -5.72 16.29 19.84
N LEU A 75 -5.27 16.08 21.08
CA LEU A 75 -4.47 14.91 21.45
C LEU A 75 -5.23 13.60 21.24
N ALA A 76 -6.55 13.59 21.48
CA ALA A 76 -7.39 12.42 21.24
C ALA A 76 -7.52 12.11 19.75
N MET A 77 -7.79 13.11 18.90
CA MET A 77 -7.86 12.94 17.45
C MET A 77 -6.54 12.43 16.85
N GLU A 78 -5.42 12.93 17.32
CA GLU A 78 -4.11 12.45 16.87
C GLU A 78 -3.82 11.03 17.33
N ASN A 79 -4.18 10.67 18.57
CA ASN A 79 -4.09 9.28 19.01
C ASN A 79 -4.90 8.34 18.11
N GLU A 80 -6.10 8.76 17.73
CA GLU A 80 -6.94 8.00 16.79
C GLU A 80 -6.26 7.87 15.42
N LEU A 81 -5.64 8.95 14.91
CA LEU A 81 -4.87 8.93 13.67
C LEU A 81 -3.69 7.96 13.74
N ILE A 82 -2.91 7.98 14.83
CA ILE A 82 -1.79 7.04 15.03
C ILE A 82 -2.30 5.61 15.06
N LEU A 83 -3.40 5.35 15.76
CA LEU A 83 -4.02 4.03 15.83
C LEU A 83 -4.47 3.56 14.44
N LYS A 84 -5.10 4.44 13.65
CA LYS A 84 -5.45 4.14 12.25
C LYS A 84 -4.22 3.84 11.40
N LEU A 85 -3.13 4.60 11.56
CA LEU A 85 -1.86 4.36 10.85
C LEU A 85 -1.19 3.04 11.26
N LYS A 86 -1.25 2.65 12.54
CA LYS A 86 -0.81 1.33 13.03
C LYS A 86 -1.69 0.21 12.45
N ASN A 87 -3.01 0.39 12.46
CA ASN A 87 -3.98 -0.60 11.99
C ASN A 87 -3.99 -0.78 10.47
N LEU A 88 -3.54 0.22 9.71
CA LEU A 88 -3.33 0.13 8.26
C LEU A 88 -2.20 -0.83 7.85
N ASP A 89 -1.61 -1.56 8.81
CA ASP A 89 -0.66 -2.64 8.54
C ASP A 89 0.51 -2.19 7.66
N MET A 90 0.95 -0.93 7.84
CA MET A 90 2.11 -0.38 7.12
C MET A 90 3.37 -1.23 7.35
N GLU A 91 3.46 -1.93 8.48
CA GLU A 91 4.47 -2.96 8.73
C GLU A 91 4.39 -4.12 7.72
N ARG A 92 3.20 -4.61 7.36
CA ARG A 92 3.05 -5.70 6.37
C ARG A 92 3.34 -5.26 4.94
N MET A 93 3.10 -3.99 4.61
CA MET A 93 3.42 -3.45 3.28
C MET A 93 4.92 -3.24 3.05
N MET A 94 5.71 -3.15 4.11
CA MET A 94 7.16 -2.97 4.01
C MET A 94 7.86 -4.31 3.82
N GLN A 95 8.60 -4.50 2.73
CA GLN A 95 9.35 -5.75 2.46
C GLN A 95 10.64 -5.87 3.30
N ASP A 96 11.21 -4.74 3.70
CA ASP A 96 12.52 -4.65 4.36
C ASP A 96 12.38 -4.70 5.89
N ALA A 97 12.97 -5.75 6.52
CA ALA A 97 12.84 -6.01 7.95
C ALA A 97 13.40 -4.87 8.82
N LYS A 98 14.46 -4.21 8.36
CA LYS A 98 15.11 -3.13 9.12
C LYS A 98 14.26 -1.85 9.12
N LYS A 99 13.58 -1.57 8.00
CA LYS A 99 12.65 -0.43 7.89
C LYS A 99 11.36 -0.66 8.67
N ARG A 100 10.84 -1.90 8.68
CA ARG A 100 9.73 -2.29 9.56
C ARG A 100 10.03 -2.01 11.03
N GLN A 101 11.19 -2.46 11.50
CA GLN A 101 11.64 -2.24 12.87
C GLN A 101 11.72 -0.73 13.21
N GLN A 102 12.34 0.08 12.33
CA GLN A 102 12.43 1.52 12.54
C GLN A 102 11.06 2.22 12.59
N VAL A 103 10.14 1.87 11.68
CA VAL A 103 8.79 2.45 11.67
C VAL A 103 8.04 2.09 12.95
N LYS A 104 8.14 0.83 13.39
CA LYS A 104 7.55 0.37 14.66
C LYS A 104 8.06 1.15 15.87
N GLU A 105 9.38 1.26 16.00
CA GLU A 105 10.02 2.02 17.08
C GLU A 105 9.62 3.49 17.07
N THR A 106 9.47 4.08 15.88
CA THR A 106 9.06 5.48 15.73
C THR A 106 7.61 5.68 16.17
N PHE A 107 6.71 4.77 15.78
CA PHE A 107 5.32 4.81 16.23
C PHE A 107 5.16 4.56 17.73
N GLU A 108 5.96 3.67 18.32
CA GLU A 108 5.97 3.46 19.77
C GLU A 108 6.48 4.70 20.51
N LYS A 109 7.57 5.32 20.04
CA LYS A 109 8.06 6.58 20.61
C LYS A 109 7.02 7.69 20.54
N TYR A 110 6.36 7.84 19.39
CA TYR A 110 5.33 8.87 19.22
C TYR A 110 4.10 8.61 20.08
N ALA A 111 3.62 7.36 20.16
CA ALA A 111 2.50 7.00 21.03
C ALA A 111 2.81 7.22 22.52
N ASN A 112 4.03 6.89 22.96
CA ASN A 112 4.47 7.14 24.33
C ASN A 112 4.55 8.64 24.64
N LEU A 113 5.06 9.45 23.69
CA LEU A 113 5.07 10.91 23.81
C LEU A 113 3.67 11.48 23.99
N VAL A 114 2.71 11.07 23.15
CA VAL A 114 1.33 11.56 23.24
C VAL A 114 0.70 11.18 24.58
N LYS A 115 0.92 9.96 25.08
CA LYS A 115 0.46 9.56 26.42
C LYS A 115 1.09 10.43 27.52
N MET A 116 2.40 10.66 27.45
CA MET A 116 3.11 11.48 28.44
C MET A 116 2.57 12.92 28.44
N GLN A 117 2.26 13.47 27.27
CA GLN A 117 1.64 14.79 27.13
C GLN A 117 0.20 14.84 27.65
N GLN A 118 -0.59 13.77 27.50
CA GLN A 118 -1.91 13.68 28.11
C GLN A 118 -1.85 13.72 29.64
N GLU A 119 -0.88 13.03 30.24
CA GLU A 119 -0.66 13.07 31.70
C GLU A 119 -0.19 14.46 32.16
N LEU A 120 0.76 15.05 31.43
CA LEU A 120 1.26 16.40 31.72
C LEU A 120 0.16 17.47 31.64
N GLU A 121 -0.77 17.34 30.69
CA GLU A 121 -1.89 18.28 30.57
C GLU A 121 -2.93 18.10 31.69
N LYS A 122 -3.12 16.87 32.20
CA LYS A 122 -3.91 16.66 33.42
C LYS A 122 -3.26 17.32 34.64
N ASP A 123 -1.95 17.18 34.78
CA ASP A 123 -1.21 17.81 35.88
C ASP A 123 -1.27 19.34 35.80
N ARG A 124 -1.14 19.91 34.60
CA ARG A 124 -1.31 21.35 34.36
C ARG A 124 -2.72 21.82 34.67
N GLN A 125 -3.74 21.03 34.31
CA GLN A 125 -5.13 21.34 34.62
C GLN A 125 -5.37 21.36 36.14
N MET A 126 -4.75 20.46 36.89
CA MET A 126 -4.77 20.48 38.36
C MET A 126 -4.05 21.70 38.94
N GLN A 127 -2.88 22.05 38.39
CA GLN A 127 -2.13 23.24 38.80
C GLN A 127 -2.90 24.54 38.51
N LEU A 128 -3.63 24.60 37.40
CA LEU A 128 -4.48 25.72 37.01
C LEU A 128 -5.61 26.02 37.99
N ASP A 129 -6.11 25.01 38.70
CA ASP A 129 -7.11 25.23 39.73
C ASP A 129 -6.53 25.84 41.01
N PHE A 130 -5.20 25.80 41.21
CA PHE A 130 -4.48 26.31 42.38
C PHE A 130 -3.94 27.75 42.22
N VAL A 131 -3.85 28.28 41.00
CA VAL A 131 -3.22 29.59 40.74
C VAL A 131 -4.05 30.76 41.31
N PHE A 132 -3.39 31.63 42.07
CA PHE A 132 -3.94 32.88 42.61
C PHE A 132 -4.03 34.00 41.57
N ASP A 133 -5.00 34.87 41.85
CA ASP A 133 -5.56 35.99 41.09
C ASP A 133 -4.60 36.92 40.30
N SER A 134 -3.34 37.13 40.70
CA SER A 134 -2.37 37.94 39.92
C SER A 134 -1.42 37.12 39.06
N GLU A 135 -1.11 35.88 39.46
CA GLU A 135 -0.20 34.99 38.74
C GLU A 135 -0.89 34.31 37.54
N ALA A 136 -2.23 34.21 37.57
CA ALA A 136 -3.02 33.56 36.52
C ALA A 136 -2.85 34.20 35.12
N LYS A 137 -2.65 35.52 35.05
CA LYS A 137 -2.44 36.22 33.78
C LYS A 137 -1.06 35.90 33.18
N GLU A 138 0.00 36.05 33.97
CA GLU A 138 1.37 35.75 33.51
C GLU A 138 1.54 34.26 33.19
N ILE A 139 0.95 33.38 34.00
CA ILE A 139 0.93 31.93 33.75
C ILE A 139 0.16 31.64 32.46
N PHE A 140 -0.99 32.27 32.21
CA PHE A 140 -1.73 32.09 30.97
C PHE A 140 -0.92 32.49 29.74
N GLU A 141 -0.28 33.66 29.77
CA GLU A 141 0.51 34.17 28.65
C GLU A 141 1.71 33.26 28.36
N ARG A 142 2.47 32.88 29.40
CA ARG A 142 3.61 31.96 29.29
C ARG A 142 3.18 30.59 28.78
N GLN A 143 2.09 30.05 29.31
CA GLN A 143 1.57 28.73 28.92
C GLN A 143 1.04 28.74 27.47
N THR A 144 0.40 29.83 27.05
CA THR A 144 -0.07 30.01 25.67
C THR A 144 1.09 30.01 24.68
N GLU A 145 2.21 30.63 25.05
CA GLU A 145 3.41 30.64 24.21
C GLU A 145 4.06 29.25 24.10
N LEU A 146 4.14 28.52 25.22
CA LEU A 146 4.58 27.12 25.23
C LEU A 146 3.69 26.25 24.33
N TRP A 147 2.36 26.34 24.47
CA TRP A 147 1.42 25.59 23.65
C TRP A 147 1.55 25.92 22.16
N LYS A 148 1.77 27.20 21.79
CA LYS A 148 2.00 27.58 20.39
C LYS A 148 3.27 26.96 19.82
N ASN A 149 4.36 26.98 20.58
CA ASN A 149 5.63 26.41 20.15
C ASN A 149 5.54 24.88 20.02
N GLU A 150 4.90 24.24 20.99
CA GLU A 150 4.66 22.80 21.00
C GLU A 150 3.80 22.37 19.80
N GLU A 151 2.68 23.06 19.55
CA GLU A 151 1.80 22.79 18.43
C GLU A 151 2.52 22.97 17.09
N LYS A 152 3.34 24.02 16.95
CA LYS A 152 4.16 24.24 15.76
C LYS A 152 5.15 23.09 15.53
N CYS A 153 5.80 22.59 16.59
CA CYS A 153 6.70 21.45 16.52
C CYS A 153 5.94 20.15 16.15
N ARG A 154 4.78 19.90 16.76
CA ARG A 154 3.91 18.75 16.44
C ARG A 154 3.47 18.76 14.99
N GLN A 155 2.98 19.90 14.49
CA GLN A 155 2.58 20.05 13.09
C GLN A 155 3.75 19.85 12.13
N LYS A 156 4.94 20.35 12.48
CA LYS A 156 6.15 20.15 11.67
C LYS A 156 6.51 18.67 11.61
N LEU A 157 6.54 17.99 12.76
CA LEU A 157 6.82 16.56 12.85
C LEU A 157 5.80 15.73 12.07
N LEU A 158 4.50 16.06 12.18
CA LEU A 158 3.45 15.38 11.42
C LEU A 158 3.66 15.53 9.91
N LYS A 159 4.02 16.73 9.44
CA LYS A 159 4.36 16.96 8.02
C LYS A 159 5.57 16.13 7.57
N GLU A 160 6.61 16.04 8.39
CA GLU A 160 7.81 15.23 8.11
C GLU A 160 7.49 13.74 8.03
N VAL A 161 6.66 13.24 8.96
CA VAL A 161 6.18 11.85 8.95
C VAL A 161 5.37 11.57 7.68
N LEU A 162 4.40 12.42 7.34
CA LEU A 162 3.57 12.25 6.14
C LEU A 162 4.40 12.32 4.84
N ALA A 163 5.36 13.24 4.76
CA ALA A 163 6.26 13.35 3.62
C ALA A 163 7.13 12.09 3.44
N THR A 164 7.62 11.53 4.55
CA THR A 164 8.40 10.29 4.55
C THR A 164 7.56 9.11 4.05
N ILE A 165 6.32 8.98 4.54
CA ILE A 165 5.40 7.93 4.12
C ILE A 165 5.10 8.05 2.63
N LYS A 166 4.79 9.26 2.15
CA LYS A 166 4.49 9.50 0.74
C LYS A 166 5.66 9.08 -0.17
N LYS A 167 6.89 9.49 0.19
CA LYS A 167 8.09 9.10 -0.54
C LYS A 167 8.29 7.58 -0.56
N GLN A 168 8.05 6.90 0.57
CA GLN A 168 8.16 5.44 0.64
C GLN A 168 7.13 4.72 -0.24
N ILE A 169 5.90 5.24 -0.32
CA ILE A 169 4.87 4.71 -1.22
C ILE A 169 5.30 4.87 -2.69
N GLU A 170 5.80 6.05 -3.06
CA GLU A 170 6.30 6.33 -4.41
C GLU A 170 7.47 5.41 -4.78
N ASP A 171 8.46 5.25 -3.89
CA ASP A 171 9.61 4.35 -4.09
C ASP A 171 9.17 2.89 -4.27
N ASN A 172 8.18 2.42 -3.50
CA ASN A 172 7.67 1.06 -3.63
C ASN A 172 6.85 0.86 -4.92
N LEU A 173 6.09 1.87 -5.35
CA LEU A 173 5.37 1.82 -6.62
C LEU A 173 6.33 1.73 -7.81
N GLU A 174 7.42 2.50 -7.79
CA GLU A 174 8.39 2.46 -8.88
C GLU A 174 9.10 1.10 -8.95
N LYS A 175 9.52 0.54 -7.81
CA LYS A 175 10.08 -0.82 -7.75
C LYS A 175 9.11 -1.88 -8.28
N ASN A 176 7.83 -1.78 -7.93
CA ASN A 176 6.81 -2.71 -8.44
C ASN A 176 6.65 -2.59 -9.96
N ARG A 177 6.69 -1.36 -10.50
CA ARG A 177 6.64 -1.12 -11.95
C ARG A 177 7.88 -1.66 -12.67
N GLU A 178 9.06 -1.51 -12.09
CA GLU A 178 10.30 -2.09 -12.63
C GLU A 178 10.22 -3.62 -12.65
N ARG A 179 9.83 -4.24 -11.53
CA ARG A 179 9.65 -5.69 -11.47
C ARG A 179 8.58 -6.20 -12.44
N GLN A 180 7.50 -5.46 -12.64
CA GLN A 180 6.49 -5.79 -13.64
C GLN A 180 7.05 -5.72 -15.07
N ARG A 181 7.88 -4.71 -15.37
CA ARG A 181 8.56 -4.57 -16.67
C ARG A 181 9.54 -5.73 -16.91
N GLU A 182 10.29 -6.15 -15.89
CA GLU A 182 11.19 -7.31 -15.96
C GLU A 182 10.42 -8.61 -16.22
N LEU A 183 9.36 -8.88 -15.47
CA LEU A 183 8.51 -10.06 -15.68
C LEU A 183 7.88 -10.08 -17.10
N GLN A 184 7.47 -8.92 -17.62
CA GLN A 184 6.98 -8.83 -19.00
C GLN A 184 8.08 -9.10 -20.03
N ARG A 185 9.32 -8.70 -19.76
CA ARG A 185 10.47 -8.98 -20.62
C ARG A 185 10.78 -10.48 -20.62
N GLU A 186 10.88 -11.10 -19.45
CA GLU A 186 11.10 -12.54 -19.28
C GLU A 186 9.99 -13.35 -19.96
N LYS A 187 8.73 -12.92 -19.82
CA LYS A 187 7.59 -13.57 -20.49
C LYS A 187 7.76 -13.57 -22.01
N LYS A 188 8.13 -12.42 -22.60
CA LYS A 188 8.34 -12.29 -24.06
C LYS A 188 9.51 -13.14 -24.52
N GLU A 189 10.60 -13.17 -23.76
CA GLU A 189 11.76 -14.01 -24.06
C GLU A 189 11.39 -15.50 -24.04
N ASN A 190 10.65 -15.94 -23.02
CA ASN A 190 10.16 -17.31 -22.94
C ASN A 190 9.19 -17.65 -24.09
N GLU A 191 8.31 -16.73 -24.50
CA GLU A 191 7.44 -16.94 -25.66
C GLU A 191 8.24 -17.15 -26.95
N VAL A 192 9.33 -16.39 -27.14
CA VAL A 192 10.25 -16.56 -28.29
C VAL A 192 10.95 -17.93 -28.21
N ASN A 193 11.53 -18.27 -27.06
CA ASN A 193 12.22 -19.55 -26.86
C ASN A 193 11.29 -20.74 -27.12
N ILE A 194 10.03 -20.69 -26.66
CA ILE A 194 9.03 -21.73 -26.91
C ILE A 194 8.73 -21.85 -28.41
N GLN A 195 8.59 -20.72 -29.12
CA GLN A 195 8.37 -20.74 -30.57
C GLN A 195 9.55 -21.34 -31.33
N GLU A 196 10.79 -21.07 -30.90
CA GLU A 196 12.00 -21.65 -31.48
C GLU A 196 12.05 -23.17 -31.24
N TYR A 197 11.83 -23.63 -30.00
CA TYR A 197 11.76 -25.05 -29.68
C TYR A 197 10.68 -25.78 -30.47
N ASN A 198 9.49 -25.18 -30.64
CA ASN A 198 8.42 -25.77 -31.43
C ASN A 198 8.81 -25.91 -32.92
N LYS A 199 9.48 -24.89 -33.48
CA LYS A 199 10.00 -24.96 -34.86
C LYS A 199 11.07 -26.04 -35.03
N GLU A 200 11.93 -26.22 -34.03
CA GLU A 200 12.94 -27.30 -34.04
C GLU A 200 12.29 -28.69 -33.94
N LEU A 201 11.30 -28.85 -33.07
CA LEU A 201 10.53 -30.09 -32.95
C LEU A 201 9.83 -30.44 -34.27
N GLU A 202 9.18 -29.48 -34.92
CA GLU A 202 8.55 -29.68 -36.23
C GLU A 202 9.56 -30.11 -37.31
N LYS A 203 10.78 -29.57 -37.30
CA LYS A 203 11.83 -29.97 -38.23
C LYS A 203 12.27 -31.42 -37.96
N LEU A 204 12.50 -31.76 -36.70
CA LEU A 204 12.85 -33.11 -36.26
C LEU A 204 11.79 -34.14 -36.63
N ASP A 205 10.51 -33.79 -36.47
CA ASP A 205 9.40 -34.68 -36.84
C ASP A 205 9.31 -34.85 -38.35
N ARG A 206 9.45 -33.77 -39.14
CA ARG A 206 9.55 -33.86 -40.61
C ARG A 206 10.73 -34.73 -41.07
N GLU A 207 11.89 -34.60 -40.44
CA GLU A 207 13.06 -35.44 -40.74
C GLU A 207 12.81 -36.92 -40.40
N LYS A 208 12.16 -37.20 -39.27
CA LYS A 208 11.76 -38.57 -38.89
C LYS A 208 10.77 -39.15 -39.89
N GLU A 209 9.78 -38.37 -40.33
CA GLU A 209 8.81 -38.81 -41.34
C GLU A 209 9.49 -39.08 -42.68
N ASN A 210 10.38 -38.19 -43.14
CA ASN A 210 11.16 -38.41 -44.35
C ASN A 210 12.04 -39.67 -44.26
N LYS A 211 12.69 -39.91 -43.11
CA LYS A 211 13.45 -41.15 -42.87
C LYS A 211 12.55 -42.39 -42.93
N LYS A 212 11.35 -42.34 -42.37
CA LYS A 212 10.36 -43.43 -42.46
C LYS A 212 9.91 -43.66 -43.90
N LEU A 213 9.64 -42.60 -44.65
CA LEU A 213 9.25 -42.67 -46.05
C LEU A 213 10.36 -43.28 -46.90
N ASN A 214 11.59 -42.78 -46.78
CA ASN A 214 12.76 -43.31 -47.49
C ASN A 214 13.00 -44.79 -47.16
N ARG A 215 12.84 -45.18 -45.88
CA ARG A 215 12.92 -46.59 -45.48
C ARG A 215 11.83 -47.44 -46.13
N ARG A 216 10.59 -46.92 -46.24
CA ARG A 216 9.48 -47.61 -46.92
C ARG A 216 9.78 -47.77 -48.41
N VAL A 217 10.24 -46.72 -49.09
CA VAL A 217 10.62 -46.77 -50.50
C VAL A 217 11.74 -47.80 -50.73
N GLY A 218 12.79 -47.79 -49.89
CA GLY A 218 13.87 -48.80 -49.99
C GLY A 218 13.37 -50.23 -49.79
N LEU A 219 12.46 -50.46 -48.84
CA LEU A 219 11.83 -51.77 -48.65
C LEU A 219 10.97 -52.18 -49.85
N ASP A 220 10.22 -51.26 -50.45
CA ASP A 220 9.39 -51.53 -51.63
C ASP A 220 10.28 -51.86 -52.85
N GLU A 221 11.42 -51.19 -53.01
CA GLU A 221 12.43 -51.51 -54.02
C GLU A 221 13.02 -52.90 -53.81
N ASP A 222 13.41 -53.25 -52.58
CA ASP A 222 13.92 -54.59 -52.25
C ASP A 222 12.88 -55.68 -52.56
N VAL A 223 11.60 -55.43 -52.26
CA VAL A 223 10.49 -56.34 -52.59
C VAL A 223 10.34 -56.48 -54.10
N LYS A 224 10.41 -55.39 -54.87
CA LYS A 224 10.38 -55.43 -56.34
C LYS A 224 11.54 -56.23 -56.91
N VAL A 225 12.76 -56.00 -56.43
CA VAL A 225 13.96 -56.76 -56.86
C VAL A 225 13.80 -58.24 -56.54
N LYS A 226 13.32 -58.58 -55.33
CA LYS A 226 13.07 -59.96 -54.92
C LYS A 226 12.01 -60.64 -55.79
N ASN A 227 10.92 -59.94 -56.11
CA ASN A 227 9.87 -60.46 -56.99
C ASN A 227 10.36 -60.64 -58.43
N ALA A 228 11.14 -59.69 -58.97
CA ALA A 228 11.75 -59.81 -60.29
C ALA A 228 12.71 -61.01 -60.36
N ARG A 229 13.54 -61.22 -59.32
CA ARG A 229 14.42 -62.41 -59.23
C ARG A 229 13.62 -63.71 -59.19
N LYS A 230 12.52 -63.76 -58.42
CA LYS A 230 11.62 -64.93 -58.40
C LYS A 230 11.03 -65.20 -59.79
N PHE A 231 10.53 -64.17 -60.47
CA PHE A 231 9.97 -64.29 -61.81
C PHE A 231 11.00 -64.76 -62.85
N GLN A 232 12.24 -64.26 -62.74
CA GLN A 232 13.35 -64.75 -63.58
C GLN A 232 13.67 -66.22 -63.30
N GLN A 233 13.72 -66.63 -62.02
CA GLN A 233 13.95 -68.04 -61.65
C GLN A 233 12.83 -68.95 -62.16
N GLU A 234 11.57 -68.53 -62.06
CA GLU A 234 10.43 -69.26 -62.61
C GLU A 234 10.51 -69.37 -64.14
N ASN A 235 10.90 -68.30 -64.84
CA ASN A 235 11.12 -68.34 -66.28
C ASN A 235 12.27 -69.26 -66.70
N ILE A 236 13.37 -69.29 -65.93
CA ILE A 236 14.49 -70.20 -66.19
C ILE A 236 14.01 -71.65 -66.04
N LYS A 237 13.31 -71.96 -64.94
CA LYS A 237 12.72 -73.29 -64.74
C LYS A 237 11.75 -73.69 -65.84
N LEU A 238 10.94 -72.75 -66.33
CA LEU A 238 9.99 -72.99 -67.42
C LEU A 238 10.72 -73.32 -68.73
N LYS A 239 11.82 -72.60 -69.04
CA LYS A 239 12.69 -72.90 -70.18
C LYS A 239 13.38 -74.25 -70.06
N GLU A 240 13.89 -74.58 -68.87
CA GLU A 240 14.49 -75.90 -68.61
C GLU A 240 13.48 -77.03 -68.85
N LEU A 241 12.22 -76.84 -68.41
CA LEU A 241 11.11 -77.74 -68.68
C LEU A 241 10.81 -77.87 -70.18
N ASP A 242 10.77 -76.75 -70.91
CA ASP A 242 10.57 -76.77 -72.38
C ASP A 242 11.73 -77.48 -73.11
N ASP A 243 12.98 -77.25 -72.70
CA ASP A 243 14.17 -77.92 -73.25
C ASP A 243 14.16 -79.43 -72.93
N GLU A 244 13.65 -79.82 -71.77
CA GLU A 244 13.47 -81.22 -71.39
C GLU A 244 12.35 -81.88 -72.20
N LEU A 245 11.22 -81.18 -72.41
CA LEU A 245 10.16 -81.61 -73.32
C LEU A 245 10.65 -81.75 -74.76
N GLU A 246 11.50 -80.85 -75.25
CA GLU A 246 12.12 -80.98 -76.56
C GLU A 246 13.06 -82.19 -76.67
N ARG A 247 13.84 -82.46 -75.62
CA ARG A 247 14.68 -83.65 -75.55
C ARG A 247 13.85 -84.93 -75.61
N ILE A 248 12.76 -84.98 -74.83
CA ILE A 248 11.81 -86.09 -74.86
C ILE A 248 11.20 -86.24 -76.27
N ARG A 249 10.79 -85.16 -76.92
CA ARG A 249 10.26 -85.21 -78.31
C ARG A 249 11.29 -85.76 -79.30
N LYS A 250 12.55 -85.35 -79.21
CA LYS A 250 13.64 -85.86 -80.06
C LYS A 250 13.92 -87.35 -79.80
N GLU A 251 13.88 -87.79 -78.55
CA GLU A 251 13.97 -89.21 -78.20
C GLU A 251 12.78 -90.01 -78.70
N GLU A 252 11.55 -89.52 -78.56
CA GLU A 252 10.36 -90.13 -79.13
C GLU A 252 10.46 -90.26 -80.66
N GLU A 253 10.95 -89.24 -81.37
CA GLU A 253 11.18 -89.30 -82.81
C GLU A 253 12.26 -90.33 -83.18
N ARG A 254 13.33 -90.42 -82.39
CA ARG A 254 14.38 -91.43 -82.59
C ARG A 254 13.82 -92.84 -82.38
N LEU A 255 13.06 -93.06 -81.31
CA LEU A 255 12.40 -94.33 -81.03
C LEU A 255 11.39 -94.68 -82.13
N LYS A 256 10.60 -93.72 -82.63
CA LYS A 256 9.72 -93.93 -83.79
C LYS A 256 10.50 -94.37 -85.03
N LYS A 257 11.66 -93.76 -85.31
CA LYS A 257 12.54 -94.17 -86.42
C LYS A 257 13.16 -95.56 -86.20
N GLU A 258 13.54 -95.90 -84.98
CA GLU A 258 14.02 -97.25 -84.64
C GLU A 258 12.91 -98.30 -84.78
N ILE A 259 11.70 -98.03 -84.30
CA ILE A 259 10.52 -98.88 -84.50
C ILE A 259 10.25 -99.06 -85.99
N LEU A 260 10.31 -98.00 -86.79
CA LEU A 260 10.12 -98.07 -88.24
C LEU A 260 11.21 -98.92 -88.92
N ASN A 261 12.47 -98.81 -88.46
CA ASN A 261 13.58 -99.61 -88.98
C ASN A 261 13.50 -101.08 -88.54
N ILE A 262 13.03 -101.35 -87.32
CA ILE A 262 12.74 -102.71 -86.85
C ILE A 262 11.59 -103.29 -87.67
N GLN A 263 10.53 -102.53 -87.93
CA GLN A 263 9.43 -102.95 -88.82
C GLN A 263 9.91 -103.21 -90.24
N LYS A 264 10.82 -102.39 -90.79
CA LYS A 264 11.45 -102.65 -92.10
C LYS A 264 12.35 -103.90 -92.10
N LYS A 265 13.12 -104.14 -91.03
CA LYS A 265 13.90 -105.38 -90.87
C LYS A 265 13.01 -106.61 -90.68
N HIS A 266 11.89 -106.46 -89.97
CA HIS A 266 10.89 -107.52 -89.81
C HIS A 266 10.18 -107.82 -91.14
N ALA A 267 9.84 -106.79 -91.93
CA ALA A 267 9.31 -106.94 -93.28
C ALA A 267 10.30 -107.63 -94.24
N MET A 268 11.61 -107.34 -94.13
CA MET A 268 12.65 -108.05 -94.88
C MET A 268 12.84 -109.52 -94.42
N LEU A 269 12.69 -109.81 -93.12
CA LEU A 269 12.76 -111.17 -92.59
C LEU A 269 11.51 -112.02 -92.93
N VAL A 270 10.35 -111.39 -93.11
CA VAL A 270 9.13 -112.05 -93.61
C VAL A 270 9.25 -112.36 -95.11
N PHE A 271 9.95 -111.53 -95.88
CA PHE A 271 10.18 -111.76 -97.32
C PHE A 271 11.12 -112.96 -97.60
N TYR A 272 12.06 -113.28 -96.70
CA TYR A 272 12.94 -114.46 -96.85
C TYR A 272 12.35 -115.78 -96.28
N LYS A 273 11.12 -115.75 -95.73
CA LYS A 273 10.42 -116.95 -95.24
C LYS A 273 9.24 -117.41 -96.12
N ASN A 274 8.89 -116.65 -97.16
CA ASN A 274 7.89 -117.04 -98.14
C ASN A 274 8.50 -116.98 -99.56
N LYS A 275 8.90 -118.16 -100.03
CA LYS A 275 9.08 -118.62 -101.43
C LYS A 275 8.85 -117.61 -102.55
#